data_AF-A0A950GTA9-F1
#
_entry.id   AF-A0A950GTA9-F1
#
_cell.length_a   1.000
_cell.length_b   1.000
_cell.length_c   1.000
_cell.angle_alpha   90.00
_cell.angle_beta   90.00
_cell.angle_gamma   90.00
#
_symmetry.space_group_name_H-M   'P 1'
#
loop_
_entity.id
_entity.type
_entity.pdbx_description
1 polymer ?
#
loop_
_entity_poly.entity_id
_entity_poly.type
_entity_poly.pdbx_seq_one_letter_code
_entity_poly.pdbx_strand_id
1 'polypeptide(L)'
;MQRTLHAAFLAAVMALVSSNATGANELDIAWGTNSSSADGNPSITIGPNRKLMVVLPKPVLQGAESAGFSTQATVQSFLQKYGPRLCSQILDLNAPQKDLKIELRILDRESKESRLLVVSPEHEDFVLDYIPTNRVHCVAPSENVS
;
A
#
# COMPACT_ATOMS: atom_id res chain seq x y z
N MET A 1 -50.06 -3.06 -39.49
CA MET A 1 -48.69 -3.59 -39.67
C MET A 1 -47.70 -2.60 -39.10
N GLN A 2 -46.91 -3.08 -38.13
CA GLN A 2 -45.57 -2.64 -37.71
C GLN A 2 -45.22 -1.15 -37.73
N ARG A 3 -44.89 -0.60 -36.55
CA ARG A 3 -43.56 0.02 -36.25
C ARG A 3 -43.55 0.69 -34.87
N THR A 4 -43.36 -0.09 -33.82
CA THR A 4 -42.95 0.40 -32.50
C THR A 4 -42.17 -0.73 -31.85
N LEU A 5 -40.83 -0.79 -31.95
CA LEU A 5 -40.01 -1.73 -31.15
C LEU A 5 -38.48 -1.68 -31.39
N HIS A 6 -37.78 -0.54 -31.53
CA HIS A 6 -36.30 -0.61 -31.68
C HIS A 6 -35.46 0.52 -31.03
N ALA A 7 -36.01 1.32 -30.12
CA ALA A 7 -35.27 2.50 -29.60
C ALA A 7 -34.89 2.44 -28.10
N ALA A 8 -34.99 1.30 -27.43
CA ALA A 8 -34.76 1.21 -25.97
C ALA A 8 -33.56 0.35 -25.53
N PHE A 9 -32.83 -0.29 -26.44
CA PHE A 9 -31.80 -1.26 -26.05
C PHE A 9 -30.34 -0.76 -26.08
N LEU A 10 -30.10 0.51 -26.45
CA LEU A 10 -28.74 1.06 -26.61
C LEU A 10 -28.27 1.97 -25.47
N ALA A 11 -29.08 2.20 -24.43
CA ALA A 11 -28.74 3.10 -23.33
C ALA A 11 -28.19 2.40 -22.06
N ALA A 12 -28.15 1.07 -22.02
CA ALA A 12 -27.78 0.33 -20.80
C ALA A 12 -26.29 -0.08 -20.73
N VAL A 13 -25.51 0.07 -21.81
CA VAL A 13 -24.12 -0.45 -21.86
C VAL A 13 -23.06 0.59 -21.48
N MET A 14 -23.41 1.88 -21.38
CA MET A 14 -22.42 2.94 -21.05
C MET A 14 -22.24 3.25 -19.54
N ALA A 15 -22.97 2.59 -18.64
CA ALA A 15 -22.92 2.91 -17.21
C ALA A 15 -21.90 2.08 -16.38
N LEU A 16 -21.11 1.19 -17.00
CA LEU A 16 -20.29 0.19 -16.29
C LEU A 16 -18.77 0.38 -16.37
N VAL A 17 -18.25 1.52 -16.84
CA VAL A 17 -16.80 1.68 -17.11
C VAL A 17 -16.08 2.69 -16.21
N SER A 18 -16.74 3.39 -15.29
CA SER A 18 -16.11 4.52 -14.56
C SER A 18 -15.66 4.28 -13.12
N SER A 19 -15.77 3.07 -12.56
CA SER A 19 -15.58 2.87 -11.11
C SER A 19 -14.15 2.61 -10.63
N ASN A 20 -13.16 2.38 -11.51
CA ASN A 20 -11.85 1.86 -11.08
C ASN A 20 -10.72 2.91 -10.99
N ALA A 21 -10.96 4.15 -11.43
CA ALA A 21 -9.91 5.18 -11.48
C ALA A 21 -9.77 6.01 -10.19
N THR A 22 -10.82 6.08 -9.36
CA THR A 22 -10.81 6.94 -8.15
C THR A 22 -9.91 6.38 -7.05
N GLY A 23 -9.90 5.06 -6.87
CA GLY A 23 -9.21 4.44 -5.74
C GLY A 23 -7.68 4.36 -5.87
N ALA A 24 -7.14 4.28 -7.09
CA ALA A 24 -5.68 4.32 -7.30
C ALA A 24 -5.10 5.69 -6.90
N ASN A 25 -5.84 6.76 -7.23
CA ASN A 25 -5.47 8.13 -6.87
C ASN A 25 -5.54 8.32 -5.34
N GLU A 26 -6.49 7.68 -4.67
CA GLU A 26 -6.69 7.79 -3.22
C GLU A 26 -5.55 7.15 -2.42
N LEU A 27 -5.08 5.97 -2.81
CA LEU A 27 -3.88 5.38 -2.22
C LEU A 27 -2.64 6.23 -2.52
N ASP A 28 -2.51 6.76 -3.73
CA ASP A 28 -1.38 7.63 -4.05
C ASP A 28 -1.33 8.93 -3.24
N ILE A 29 -2.51 9.53 -2.98
CA ILE A 29 -2.70 10.68 -2.09
C ILE A 29 -2.38 10.30 -0.64
N ALA A 30 -2.81 9.13 -0.18
CA ALA A 30 -2.53 8.63 1.17
C ALA A 30 -1.03 8.50 1.45
N TRP A 31 -0.22 8.33 0.41
CA TRP A 31 1.24 8.28 0.46
C TRP A 31 1.94 9.64 0.13
N GLY A 32 1.19 10.73 -0.04
CA GLY A 32 1.72 12.05 -0.37
C GLY A 32 2.40 12.76 0.83
N THR A 33 3.12 13.84 0.56
CA THR A 33 3.90 14.60 1.57
C THR A 33 3.08 15.21 2.71
N ASN A 34 1.75 15.31 2.57
CA ASN A 34 0.86 15.94 3.55
C ASN A 34 0.26 14.95 4.56
N SER A 35 0.21 13.65 4.25
CA SER A 35 -0.33 12.63 5.16
C SER A 35 0.68 12.19 6.22
N SER A 36 1.96 12.14 5.87
CA SER A 36 3.03 11.63 6.75
C SER A 36 3.31 12.51 7.99
N SER A 37 3.01 13.80 7.93
CA SER A 37 3.29 14.75 9.03
C SER A 37 2.18 14.81 10.09
N ALA A 38 0.93 14.53 9.70
CA ALA A 38 -0.22 14.59 10.61
C ALA A 38 -0.53 13.24 11.27
N ASP A 39 -0.38 12.13 10.54
CA ASP A 39 -0.85 10.81 10.97
C ASP A 39 0.29 9.83 11.28
N GLY A 40 1.52 10.33 11.24
CA GLY A 40 2.74 9.56 11.45
C GLY A 40 3.33 9.03 10.15
N ASN A 41 4.60 8.62 10.24
CA ASN A 41 5.33 8.16 9.07
C ASN A 41 5.16 6.64 8.92
N PRO A 42 4.67 6.15 7.77
CA PRO A 42 4.70 4.73 7.50
C PRO A 42 6.16 4.27 7.37
N SER A 43 6.42 3.00 7.70
CA SER A 43 7.79 2.47 7.64
C SER A 43 7.83 1.01 7.20
N ILE A 44 8.99 0.62 6.67
CA ILE A 44 9.32 -0.74 6.23
C ILE A 44 10.62 -1.12 6.92
N THR A 45 10.62 -2.23 7.63
CA THR A 45 11.82 -2.77 8.28
C THR A 45 11.94 -4.26 7.99
N ILE A 46 13.16 -4.76 7.85
CA ILE A 46 13.41 -6.21 7.75
C ILE A 46 13.51 -6.75 9.18
N GLY A 47 12.52 -7.55 9.57
CA GLY A 47 12.50 -8.26 10.83
C GLY A 47 13.28 -9.58 10.79
N PRO A 48 13.23 -10.37 11.89
CA PRO A 48 13.85 -11.69 11.93
C PRO A 48 13.25 -12.63 10.88
N ASN A 49 14.03 -13.64 10.46
CA ASN A 49 13.60 -14.67 9.50
C ASN A 49 13.11 -14.11 8.15
N ARG A 50 13.66 -12.97 7.71
CA ARG A 50 13.29 -12.28 6.46
C ARG A 50 11.81 -11.85 6.42
N LYS A 51 11.14 -11.75 7.57
CA LYS A 51 9.78 -11.20 7.67
C LYS A 51 9.85 -9.68 7.53
N LEU A 52 9.02 -9.11 6.68
CA LEU A 52 8.95 -7.66 6.52
C LEU A 52 7.99 -7.11 7.57
N MET A 53 8.47 -6.21 8.41
CA MET A 53 7.61 -5.43 9.31
C MET A 53 7.20 -4.15 8.59
N VAL A 54 5.90 -3.99 8.42
CA VAL A 54 5.29 -2.83 7.79
C VAL A 54 4.48 -2.09 8.85
N VAL A 55 4.77 -0.82 9.06
CA VAL A 55 4.01 0.01 10.00
C VAL A 55 3.21 1.02 9.20
N LEU A 56 1.88 1.00 9.32
CA LEU A 56 0.98 1.93 8.64
C LEU A 56 0.10 2.73 9.61
N PRO A 57 -0.12 4.03 9.37
CA PRO A 57 -1.10 4.82 10.10
C PRO A 57 -2.52 4.26 9.98
N LYS A 58 -3.23 4.17 11.10
CA LYS A 58 -4.63 3.74 11.15
C LYS A 58 -5.55 4.58 10.25
N PRO A 59 -5.44 5.93 10.17
CA PRO A 59 -6.29 6.72 9.28
C PRO A 59 -6.12 6.34 7.79
N VAL A 60 -4.91 5.93 7.39
CA VAL A 60 -4.63 5.48 6.02
C VAL A 60 -5.33 4.16 5.73
N LEU A 61 -5.27 3.20 6.67
CA LEU A 61 -5.97 1.92 6.53
C LEU A 61 -7.49 2.11 6.46
N GLN A 62 -8.05 2.93 7.35
CA GLN A 62 -9.49 3.23 7.37
C GLN A 62 -9.97 3.95 6.11
N GLY A 63 -9.17 4.90 5.60
CA GLY A 63 -9.45 5.57 4.33
C GLY A 63 -9.46 4.60 3.15
N ALA A 64 -8.46 3.72 3.07
CA ALA A 64 -8.38 2.71 2.03
C ALA A 64 -9.55 1.71 2.07
N GLU A 65 -9.92 1.23 3.27
CA GLU A 65 -11.10 0.37 3.46
C GLU A 65 -12.40 1.04 3.03
N SER A 66 -12.57 2.33 3.39
CA SER A 66 -13.74 3.12 2.99
C SER A 66 -13.83 3.31 1.47
N ALA A 67 -12.68 3.31 0.78
CA ALA A 67 -12.57 3.31 -0.67
C ALA A 67 -12.69 1.91 -1.32
N GLY A 68 -12.95 0.87 -0.52
CA GLY A 68 -13.15 -0.51 -0.99
C GLY A 68 -11.89 -1.35 -1.14
N PHE A 69 -10.74 -0.89 -0.62
CA PHE A 69 -9.50 -1.66 -0.64
C PHE A 69 -9.35 -2.52 0.60
N SER A 70 -8.93 -3.78 0.39
CA SER A 70 -8.50 -4.63 1.51
C SER A 70 -7.18 -4.14 2.12
N THR A 71 -6.94 -4.43 3.39
CA THR A 71 -5.66 -4.20 4.09
C THR A 71 -4.46 -4.73 3.31
N GLN A 72 -4.57 -5.94 2.77
CA GLN A 72 -3.51 -6.55 1.95
C GLN A 72 -3.22 -5.74 0.69
N ALA A 73 -4.25 -5.26 -0.01
CA ALA A 73 -4.08 -4.42 -1.21
C ALA A 73 -3.42 -3.07 -0.86
N THR A 74 -3.79 -2.48 0.28
CA THR A 74 -3.18 -1.25 0.80
C THR A 74 -1.70 -1.44 1.09
N VAL A 75 -1.33 -2.53 1.77
CA VAL A 75 0.07 -2.87 2.05
C VAL A 75 0.83 -3.17 0.76
N GLN A 76 0.22 -3.91 -0.17
CA GLN A 76 0.85 -4.16 -1.47
C GLN A 76 1.13 -2.84 -2.21
N SER A 77 0.18 -1.91 -2.25
CA SER A 77 0.37 -0.58 -2.84
C SER A 77 1.50 0.20 -2.18
N PHE A 78 1.56 0.20 -0.84
CA PHE A 78 2.66 0.79 -0.09
C PHE A 78 4.02 0.20 -0.47
N LEU A 79 4.10 -1.14 -0.54
CA LEU A 79 5.33 -1.84 -0.96
C LEU A 79 5.68 -1.60 -2.43
N GLN A 80 4.71 -1.37 -3.32
CA GLN A 80 5.02 -0.98 -4.70
C GLN A 80 5.69 0.39 -4.77
N LYS A 81 5.24 1.32 -3.93
CA LYS A 81 5.73 2.71 -3.95
C LYS A 81 7.07 2.88 -3.24
N TYR A 82 7.27 2.20 -2.11
CA TYR A 82 8.44 2.39 -1.26
C TYR A 82 9.36 1.18 -1.19
N GLY A 83 8.84 -0.02 -1.42
CA GLY A 83 9.60 -1.28 -1.35
C GLY A 83 10.84 -1.31 -2.24
N PRO A 84 10.83 -0.88 -3.52
CA PRO A 84 11.99 -1.01 -4.40
C PRO A 84 13.28 -0.36 -3.86
N ARG A 85 13.16 0.63 -2.97
CA ARG A 85 14.30 1.31 -2.33
C ARG A 85 14.99 0.45 -1.26
N LEU A 86 14.35 -0.63 -0.81
CA LEU A 86 14.90 -1.56 0.15
C LEU A 86 15.73 -2.62 -0.58
N CYS A 87 16.98 -2.26 -0.87
CA CYS A 87 17.96 -3.14 -1.46
C CYS A 87 18.92 -3.65 -0.37
N SER A 88 18.77 -4.89 0.05
CA SER A 88 19.70 -5.51 1.00
C SER A 88 20.07 -6.93 0.57
N GLN A 89 21.19 -7.44 1.08
CA GLN A 89 21.59 -8.83 0.84
C GLN A 89 20.62 -9.85 1.48
N ILE A 90 19.86 -9.44 2.49
CA ILE A 90 18.92 -10.31 3.24
C ILE A 90 17.57 -10.40 2.53
N LEU A 91 17.09 -9.27 2.04
CA LEU A 91 15.84 -9.13 1.30
C LEU A 91 15.96 -7.96 0.33
N ASP A 92 15.73 -8.24 -0.94
CA ASP A 92 15.80 -7.26 -2.02
C ASP A 92 14.40 -7.05 -2.61
N LEU A 93 13.73 -5.98 -2.19
CA LEU A 93 12.42 -5.60 -2.73
C LEU A 93 12.53 -4.85 -4.07
N ASN A 94 13.73 -4.74 -4.65
CA ASN A 94 13.90 -4.33 -6.04
C ASN A 94 13.75 -5.51 -7.01
N ALA A 95 13.63 -6.73 -6.49
CA ALA A 95 13.37 -7.97 -7.22
C ALA A 95 12.05 -8.63 -6.77
N PRO A 96 11.42 -9.46 -7.62
CA PRO A 96 10.26 -10.24 -7.22
C PRO A 96 10.55 -11.14 -6.01
N GLN A 97 9.62 -11.15 -5.04
CA GLN A 97 9.66 -12.01 -3.86
C GLN A 97 8.41 -12.89 -3.84
N LYS A 98 8.62 -14.21 -3.80
CA LYS A 98 7.54 -15.18 -3.62
C LYS A 98 7.33 -15.44 -2.13
N ASP A 99 6.09 -15.66 -1.72
CA ASP A 99 5.73 -16.02 -0.34
C ASP A 99 6.31 -15.03 0.70
N LEU A 100 6.29 -13.73 0.38
CA LEU A 100 6.83 -12.68 1.24
C LEU A 100 5.96 -12.57 2.49
N LYS A 101 6.58 -12.85 3.65
CA LYS A 101 5.93 -12.76 4.96
C LYS A 101 5.89 -11.31 5.42
N ILE A 102 4.70 -10.83 5.75
CA ILE A 102 4.47 -9.48 6.24
C ILE A 102 3.95 -9.54 7.68
N GLU A 103 4.49 -8.67 8.53
CA GLU A 103 3.94 -8.28 9.82
C GLU A 103 3.41 -6.85 9.69
N LEU A 104 2.10 -6.68 9.61
CA LEU A 104 1.50 -5.36 9.65
C LEU A 104 1.32 -4.93 11.11
N ARG A 105 1.90 -3.78 11.45
CA ARG A 105 1.72 -3.08 12.71
C ARG A 105 0.98 -1.78 12.44
N ILE A 106 0.02 -1.44 13.29
CA ILE A 106 -0.80 -0.25 13.10
C ILE A 106 -0.26 0.88 13.96
N LEU A 107 0.07 2.02 13.35
CA LEU A 107 0.40 3.25 14.06
C LEU A 107 -0.90 4.00 14.36
N ASP A 108 -1.20 4.20 15.64
CA ASP A 108 -2.39 4.91 16.10
C ASP A 108 -2.01 6.02 17.07
N ARG A 109 -2.93 6.93 17.36
CA ARG A 109 -2.77 7.89 18.44
C ARG A 109 -3.23 7.27 19.74
N GLU A 110 -2.46 7.47 20.80
CA GLU A 110 -2.78 6.97 22.14
C GLU A 110 -4.14 7.51 22.64
N SER A 111 -4.45 8.77 22.29
CA SER A 111 -5.76 9.38 22.52
C SER A 111 -6.02 10.48 21.48
N LYS A 112 -7.28 10.89 21.31
CA LYS A 112 -7.66 11.98 20.38
C LYS A 112 -7.01 13.32 20.73
N GLU A 113 -6.63 13.50 22.00
CA GLU A 113 -6.03 14.73 22.53
C GLU A 113 -4.50 14.64 22.59
N SER A 114 -3.94 13.43 22.50
CA SER A 114 -2.50 13.20 22.50
C SER A 114 -1.89 13.38 21.10
N ARG A 115 -0.69 13.94 21.07
CA ARG A 115 0.18 13.95 19.88
C ARG A 115 1.10 12.71 19.83
N LEU A 116 1.04 11.84 20.84
CA LEU A 116 1.84 10.63 20.89
C LEU A 116 1.26 9.60 19.91
N LEU A 117 2.13 9.16 19.00
CA LEU A 117 1.89 8.05 18.10
C LEU A 117 2.44 6.79 18.76
N VAL A 118 1.60 5.76 18.81
CA VAL A 118 1.91 4.47 19.44
C VAL A 118 1.63 3.38 18.43
N VAL A 119 2.54 2.41 18.36
CA VAL A 119 2.28 1.19 17.58
C VAL A 119 1.33 0.31 18.38
N SER A 120 0.14 0.05 17.83
CA SER A 120 -0.85 -0.84 18.42
C SER A 120 -0.23 -2.22 18.70
N PRO A 121 -0.57 -2.85 19.83
CA PRO A 121 -0.18 -4.24 20.08
C PRO A 121 -0.82 -5.21 19.07
N GLU A 122 -1.94 -4.80 18.46
CA GLU A 122 -2.59 -5.52 17.38
C GLU A 122 -1.68 -5.56 16.15
N HIS A 123 -1.61 -6.74 15.54
CA HIS A 123 -0.90 -6.95 14.30
C HIS A 123 -1.65 -7.94 13.44
N GLU A 124 -1.46 -7.80 12.13
CA GLU A 124 -1.95 -8.74 11.14
C GLU A 124 -0.75 -9.34 10.41
N ASP A 125 -0.73 -10.67 10.36
CA ASP A 125 0.28 -11.42 9.64
C ASP A 125 -0.34 -11.98 8.36
N PHE A 126 0.32 -11.75 7.23
CA PHE A 126 -0.09 -12.34 5.97
C PHE A 126 1.10 -12.60 5.05
N VAL A 127 0.85 -13.38 4.01
CA VAL A 127 1.82 -13.76 2.99
C VAL A 127 1.33 -13.24 1.66
N LEU A 128 2.21 -12.61 0.88
CA LEU A 128 1.90 -12.17 -0.46
C LEU A 128 3.04 -12.45 -1.44
N ASP A 129 2.69 -12.60 -2.72
CA ASP A 129 3.66 -12.55 -3.80
C ASP A 129 3.88 -11.09 -4.18
N TYR A 130 5.12 -10.62 -4.04
CA TYR A 130 5.51 -9.26 -4.33
C TYR A 130 6.26 -9.20 -5.67
N ILE A 131 5.76 -8.40 -6.60
CA ILE A 131 6.42 -8.14 -7.88
C ILE A 131 6.56 -6.62 -8.02
N PRO A 132 7.77 -6.05 -7.94
CA PRO A 132 7.94 -4.61 -8.02
C PRO A 132 7.54 -4.10 -9.42
N THR A 133 6.67 -3.09 -9.47
CA THR A 133 6.27 -2.42 -10.71
C THR A 133 7.30 -1.41 -11.18
N ASN A 134 8.10 -0.88 -10.24
CA ASN A 134 9.20 0.04 -10.51
C ASN A 134 10.48 -0.52 -9.91
N ARG A 135 11.60 -0.26 -10.58
CA ARG A 135 12.93 -0.61 -10.06
C ARG A 135 13.75 0.64 -9.86
N VAL A 136 14.57 0.63 -8.83
CA VAL A 136 15.53 1.70 -8.55
C VAL A 136 16.95 1.19 -8.71
N HIS A 137 17.90 2.09 -8.92
CA HIS A 137 19.30 1.73 -8.93
C HIS A 137 19.82 1.67 -7.49
N CYS A 138 20.05 0.46 -7.00
CA CYS A 138 20.66 0.22 -5.69
C CYS A 138 22.16 0.46 -5.80
N VAL A 139 22.69 1.40 -5.03
CA VAL A 139 24.13 1.66 -4.97
C VAL A 139 24.72 0.87 -3.83
N ALA A 140 25.66 -0.03 -4.11
CA ALA A 140 26.44 -0.68 -3.07
C ALA A 140 27.36 0.38 -2.41
N PRO A 141 27.53 0.37 -1.07
CA PRO A 141 28.55 1.20 -0.46
C PRO A 141 29.90 0.86 -1.10
N SER A 142 30.59 1.84 -1.66
CA SER A 142 31.93 1.62 -2.21
C SER A 142 32.85 1.18 -1.08
N GLU A 143 33.67 0.15 -1.30
CA GLU A 143 34.70 -0.34 -0.36
C GLU A 143 35.87 0.65 -0.15
N ASN A 144 35.66 1.94 -0.43
CA ASN A 144 36.67 2.98 -0.28
C ASN A 144 36.54 3.66 1.08
N VAL A 145 36.80 2.89 2.14
CA VAL A 145 37.32 3.43 3.40
C VAL A 145 38.71 2.85 3.55
N SER A 146 39.67 3.48 2.89
CA SER A 146 41.11 3.28 3.13
C SER A 146 41.61 4.36 4.07
#